data_AF-A0A8D9EEA1-F1
#
_entry.id   AF-A0A8D9EEA1-F1
#
_cell.length_a   1.000
_cell.length_b   1.000
_cell.length_c   1.000
_cell.angle_alpha   90.00
_cell.angle_beta   90.00
_cell.angle_gamma   90.00
#
_symmetry.space_group_name_H-M   'P 1'
#
loop_
_entity.id
_entity.type
_entity.pdbx_description
1 polymer ?
#
loop_
_entity_poly.entity_id
_entity_poly.type
_entity_poly.pdbx_seq_one_letter_code
_entity_poly.pdbx_strand_id
1 'polypeptide(L)'
;PQPNRKYDKNYLKFGFIVKPGTEVDCPIPQCVLCKETLSNQCMKPSMLKRHQQTRHSGTENQPIEFFERKANIFMKETQCMEGFKTQDKRLLKASYEASLRIVKDGKAHTVGETLLLPAVKEMVLTVLGEKAAKEIGKIPLSNDTVKRRIVD
;
A
#
# COMPACT_ATOMS: atom_id res chain seq x y z
N PRO A 1 -3.79 34.05 4.74
CA PRO A 1 -3.82 32.67 5.31
C PRO A 1 -5.16 32.00 5.01
N GLN A 2 -5.19 31.02 4.11
CA GLN A 2 -6.42 30.30 3.78
C GLN A 2 -6.77 29.31 4.92
N PRO A 3 -8.06 29.13 5.24
CA PRO A 3 -8.47 28.32 6.38
C PRO A 3 -8.21 26.84 6.12
N ASN A 4 -7.32 26.25 6.91
CA ASN A 4 -7.05 24.83 6.95
C ASN A 4 -8.18 24.11 7.71
N ARG A 5 -8.92 23.25 7.00
CA ARG A 5 -10.07 22.52 7.54
C ARG A 5 -9.61 21.20 8.15
N LYS A 6 -10.05 20.94 9.38
CA LYS A 6 -9.87 19.64 10.03
C LYS A 6 -10.82 18.62 9.42
N TYR A 7 -10.37 17.37 9.38
CA TYR A 7 -11.19 16.24 8.95
C TYR A 7 -12.15 15.80 10.05
N ASP A 8 -13.38 15.45 9.66
CA ASP A 8 -14.39 14.82 10.51
C ASP A 8 -14.64 13.38 10.02
N LYS A 9 -14.64 12.42 10.95
CA LYS A 9 -14.92 11.00 10.66
C LYS A 9 -16.29 10.80 10.02
N ASN A 10 -17.25 11.69 10.29
CA ASN A 10 -18.58 11.67 9.69
C ASN A 10 -18.56 11.86 8.16
N TYR A 11 -17.45 12.34 7.57
CA TYR A 11 -17.32 12.46 6.12
C TYR A 11 -17.21 11.12 5.40
N LEU A 12 -17.01 10.03 6.14
CA LEU A 12 -17.08 8.68 5.61
C LEU A 12 -18.46 8.35 5.01
N LYS A 13 -19.54 8.96 5.52
CA LYS A 13 -20.89 8.80 4.93
C LYS A 13 -21.01 9.32 3.50
N PHE A 14 -20.08 10.18 3.09
CA PHE A 14 -19.95 10.67 1.71
C PHE A 14 -18.87 9.90 0.93
N GLY A 15 -18.27 8.86 1.53
CA GLY A 15 -17.21 8.05 0.94
C GLY A 15 -15.83 8.67 0.97
N PHE A 16 -15.52 9.53 1.95
CA PHE A 16 -14.21 10.17 2.06
C PHE A 16 -13.43 9.71 3.29
N ILE A 17 -12.11 9.62 3.14
CA ILE A 17 -11.13 9.43 4.21
C ILE A 17 -10.02 10.48 4.10
N VAL A 18 -9.15 10.58 5.10
CA VAL A 18 -7.91 11.37 4.98
C VAL A 18 -6.90 10.56 4.17
N LYS A 19 -6.24 11.21 3.22
CA LYS A 19 -5.12 10.62 2.48
C LYS A 19 -3.97 10.32 3.46
N PRO A 20 -3.44 9.08 3.47
CA PRO A 20 -2.30 8.72 4.28
C PRO A 20 -1.11 9.69 4.10
N GLY A 21 -0.52 10.13 5.21
CA GLY A 21 0.65 11.03 5.24
C GLY A 21 0.31 12.52 5.13
N THR A 22 -0.96 12.90 5.21
CA THR A 22 -1.40 14.31 5.20
C THR A 22 -2.12 14.74 6.48
N GLU A 23 -2.18 13.88 7.49
CA GLU A 23 -3.06 14.02 8.66
C GLU A 23 -2.72 15.21 9.57
N VAL A 24 -1.45 15.59 9.65
CA VAL A 24 -0.92 16.51 10.66
C VAL A 24 -1.03 17.97 10.22
N ASP A 25 -0.50 18.30 9.04
CA ASP A 25 -0.41 19.70 8.60
C ASP A 25 -1.64 20.14 7.83
N CYS A 26 -2.00 19.47 6.74
CA CYS A 26 -3.07 19.87 5.83
C CYS A 26 -3.81 18.61 5.34
N PRO A 27 -4.79 18.10 6.08
CA PRO A 27 -5.46 16.85 5.74
C PRO A 27 -6.16 16.98 4.38
N ILE A 28 -5.87 16.02 3.50
CA ILE A 28 -6.40 15.98 2.14
C ILE A 28 -7.49 14.91 2.09
N PRO A 29 -8.74 15.25 1.75
CA PRO A 29 -9.81 14.26 1.62
C PRO A 29 -9.62 13.44 0.33
N GLN A 30 -9.73 12.13 0.45
CA GLN A 30 -9.63 11.17 -0.66
C GLN A 30 -10.89 10.30 -0.73
N CYS A 31 -11.46 10.16 -1.92
CA CYS A 31 -12.64 9.33 -2.14
C CYS A 31 -12.28 7.83 -2.14
N VAL A 32 -13.00 7.02 -1.38
CA VAL A 32 -12.75 5.55 -1.30
C VAL A 32 -13.27 4.77 -2.52
N LEU A 33 -14.10 5.40 -3.37
CA LEU A 33 -14.70 4.76 -4.55
C LEU A 33 -13.86 4.99 -5.81
N CYS A 34 -13.49 6.24 -6.11
CA CYS A 34 -12.69 6.59 -7.29
C CYS A 34 -11.22 6.90 -7.01
N LYS A 35 -10.80 6.91 -5.73
CA LYS A 35 -9.43 7.26 -5.30
C LYS A 35 -9.01 8.71 -5.59
N GLU A 36 -9.93 9.56 -6.06
CA GLU A 36 -9.70 10.98 -6.35
C GLU A 36 -9.42 11.76 -5.05
N THR A 37 -8.37 12.59 -5.05
CA THR A 37 -8.01 13.47 -3.94
C THR A 37 -8.51 14.88 -4.21
N LEU A 38 -9.26 15.46 -3.28
CA LEU A 38 -9.71 16.84 -3.37
C LEU A 38 -8.82 17.74 -2.50
N SER A 39 -8.77 19.04 -2.79
CA SER A 39 -8.04 19.98 -1.93
C SER A 39 -8.68 20.07 -0.53
N ASN A 40 -7.92 20.50 0.46
CA ASN A 40 -8.44 20.73 1.82
C ASN A 40 -9.64 21.70 1.83
N GLN A 41 -9.66 22.68 0.93
CA GLN A 41 -10.77 23.63 0.80
C GLN A 41 -12.10 22.95 0.38
N CYS A 42 -12.01 21.84 -0.36
CA CYS A 42 -13.14 21.05 -0.79
C CYS A 42 -13.68 20.11 0.29
N MET A 43 -13.10 20.10 1.50
CA MET A 43 -13.56 19.28 2.63
C MET A 43 -14.88 19.76 3.25
N LYS A 44 -15.58 20.71 2.62
CA LYS A 44 -16.92 21.14 3.03
C LYS A 44 -17.92 20.00 2.78
N PRO A 45 -18.86 19.71 3.70
CA PRO A 45 -19.86 18.66 3.51
C PRO A 45 -20.63 18.77 2.19
N SER A 46 -20.98 19.98 1.76
CA SER A 46 -21.68 20.22 0.49
C SER A 46 -20.84 19.84 -0.73
N MET A 47 -19.52 20.02 -0.68
CA MET A 47 -18.61 19.67 -1.79
C MET A 47 -18.36 18.17 -1.84
N LEU A 48 -18.16 17.52 -0.68
CA LEU A 48 -18.02 16.06 -0.60
C LEU A 48 -19.31 15.35 -1.05
N LYS A 49 -20.47 15.81 -0.58
CA LYS A 49 -21.77 15.30 -1.02
C LYS A 49 -21.98 15.50 -2.52
N ARG A 50 -21.66 16.68 -3.05
CA ARG A 50 -21.74 16.94 -4.50
C ARG A 50 -20.84 15.99 -5.29
N HIS A 51 -19.61 15.73 -4.84
CA HIS A 51 -18.74 14.75 -5.48
C HIS A 51 -19.39 13.36 -5.49
N GLN A 52 -19.90 12.89 -4.35
CA GLN A 52 -20.62 11.61 -4.26
C GLN A 52 -21.79 11.56 -5.25
N GLN A 53 -22.63 12.57 -5.29
CA GLN A 53 -23.80 12.62 -6.17
C GLN A 53 -23.43 12.64 -7.66
N THR A 54 -22.41 13.41 -8.03
CA THR A 54 -22.04 13.62 -9.44
C THR A 54 -21.16 12.50 -10.01
N ARG A 55 -20.30 11.91 -9.17
CA ARG A 55 -19.34 10.86 -9.59
C ARG A 55 -19.84 9.46 -9.27
N HIS A 56 -20.69 9.33 -8.26
CA HIS A 56 -21.10 8.06 -7.65
C HIS A 56 -22.59 8.03 -7.28
N SER A 57 -23.45 8.55 -8.16
CA SER A 57 -24.91 8.60 -7.98
C SER A 57 -25.53 7.26 -7.55
N GLY A 58 -25.04 6.15 -8.10
CA GLY A 58 -25.50 4.79 -7.74
C GLY A 58 -25.20 4.34 -6.30
N THR A 59 -24.45 5.13 -5.52
CA THR A 59 -24.05 4.79 -4.14
C THR A 59 -24.51 5.80 -3.08
N GLU A 60 -25.33 6.79 -3.45
CA GLU A 60 -25.75 7.87 -2.55
C GLU A 60 -26.50 7.38 -1.30
N ASN A 61 -27.35 6.36 -1.45
CA ASN A 61 -28.20 5.83 -0.38
C ASN A 61 -27.60 4.60 0.32
N GLN A 62 -26.31 4.31 0.10
CA GLN A 62 -25.67 3.17 0.75
C GLN A 62 -25.45 3.47 2.25
N PRO A 63 -25.58 2.46 3.12
CA PRO A 63 -25.32 2.63 4.55
C PRO A 63 -23.83 2.95 4.80
N ILE A 64 -23.53 3.55 5.94
CA ILE A 64 -22.14 3.88 6.33
C ILE A 64 -21.23 2.64 6.32
N GLU A 65 -21.75 1.48 6.69
CA GLU A 65 -21.03 0.19 6.67
C GLU A 65 -20.46 -0.18 5.29
N PHE A 66 -21.16 0.22 4.21
CA PHE A 66 -20.66 0.03 2.85
C PHE A 66 -19.37 0.82 2.63
N PHE A 67 -19.36 2.08 3.07
CA PHE A 67 -18.20 2.96 2.96
C PHE A 67 -17.07 2.55 3.90
N GLU A 68 -17.37 2.07 5.11
CA GLU A 68 -16.39 1.47 6.02
C GLU A 68 -15.69 0.27 5.40
N ARG A 69 -16.45 -0.65 4.80
CA ARG A 69 -15.88 -1.81 4.11
C ARG A 69 -14.97 -1.39 2.96
N LYS A 70 -15.39 -0.40 2.16
CA LYS A 70 -14.58 0.15 1.07
C LYS A 70 -13.31 0.85 1.57
N ALA A 71 -13.41 1.64 2.64
CA ALA A 71 -12.26 2.28 3.27
C ALA A 71 -11.24 1.25 3.78
N ASN A 72 -11.69 0.18 4.42
CA ASN A 72 -10.81 -0.89 4.91
C ASN A 72 -10.06 -1.60 3.78
N ILE A 73 -10.75 -1.91 2.67
CA ILE A 73 -10.11 -2.50 1.48
C ILE A 73 -9.08 -1.52 0.91
N PHE A 74 -9.46 -0.25 0.75
CA PHE A 74 -8.58 0.79 0.23
C PHE A 74 -7.32 0.98 1.09
N MET A 75 -7.45 0.98 2.41
CA MET A 75 -6.31 1.08 3.33
C MET A 75 -5.37 -0.12 3.22
N LYS A 76 -5.91 -1.34 3.13
CA LYS A 76 -5.11 -2.56 2.91
C LYS A 76 -4.36 -2.53 1.57
N GLU A 77 -5.03 -2.10 0.50
CA GLU A 77 -4.40 -1.91 -0.82
C GLU A 77 -3.26 -0.88 -0.76
N THR A 78 -3.50 0.24 -0.08
CA THR A 78 -2.50 1.32 0.04
C THR A 78 -1.30 0.88 0.88
N GLN A 79 -1.52 0.17 1.98
CA GLN A 79 -0.46 -0.37 2.82
C GLN A 79 0.40 -1.41 2.08
N CYS A 80 -0.22 -2.23 1.22
CA CYS A 80 0.52 -3.16 0.37
C CYS A 80 1.45 -2.40 -0.60
N MET A 81 0.98 -1.28 -1.19
CA MET A 81 1.81 -0.46 -2.08
C MET A 81 2.88 0.37 -1.37
N GLU A 82 2.63 0.85 -0.15
CA GLU A 82 3.63 1.59 0.64
C GLU A 82 4.82 0.71 1.05
N GLY A 83 4.57 -0.58 1.30
CA GLY A 83 5.63 -1.57 1.48
C GLY A 83 6.56 -1.73 0.28
N PHE A 84 6.11 -1.34 -0.93
CA PHE A 84 6.97 -1.27 -2.12
C PHE A 84 7.69 0.08 -2.29
N LYS A 85 7.05 1.20 -1.90
CA LYS A 85 7.65 2.55 -2.04
C LYS A 85 8.83 2.80 -1.12
N THR A 86 8.88 2.12 0.03
CA THR A 86 9.98 2.20 1.00
C THR A 86 10.96 1.03 0.89
N GLN A 87 10.99 0.32 -0.24
CA GLN A 87 12.02 -0.70 -0.45
C GLN A 87 13.39 -0.01 -0.57
N ASP A 88 14.22 -0.25 0.43
CA ASP A 88 15.64 0.07 0.38
C ASP A 88 16.20 -0.47 -0.94
N LYS A 89 16.86 0.40 -1.72
CA LYS A 89 17.51 0.04 -2.99
C LYS A 89 18.41 -1.19 -2.84
N ARG A 90 18.99 -1.40 -1.65
CA ARG A 90 19.80 -2.58 -1.31
C ARG A 90 18.98 -3.87 -1.29
N LEU A 91 17.79 -3.85 -0.70
CA LEU A 91 16.88 -5.00 -0.67
C LEU A 91 16.38 -5.35 -2.08
N LEU A 92 16.07 -4.32 -2.88
CA LEU A 92 15.67 -4.50 -4.28
C LEU A 92 16.80 -5.14 -5.10
N LYS A 93 18.03 -4.63 -4.96
CA LYS A 93 19.21 -5.17 -5.62
C LYS A 93 19.48 -6.62 -5.21
N ALA A 94 19.43 -6.94 -3.92
CA ALA A 94 19.63 -8.30 -3.42
C ALA A 94 18.58 -9.28 -3.99
N SER A 95 17.31 -8.87 -4.03
CA SER A 95 16.24 -9.66 -4.62
C SER A 95 16.45 -9.91 -6.13
N TYR A 96 16.90 -8.90 -6.88
CA TYR A 96 17.24 -9.04 -8.30
C TYR A 96 18.41 -10.03 -8.51
N GLU A 97 19.50 -9.89 -7.75
CA GLU A 97 20.66 -10.79 -7.86
C GLU A 97 20.30 -12.25 -7.55
N ALA A 98 19.48 -12.49 -6.52
CA ALA A 98 18.98 -13.81 -6.18
C ALA A 98 18.09 -14.38 -7.31
N SER A 99 17.17 -13.58 -7.85
CA SER A 99 16.28 -13.99 -8.95
C SER A 99 17.08 -14.32 -10.21
N LEU A 100 18.06 -13.49 -10.56
CA LEU A 100 18.95 -13.70 -11.71
C LEU A 100 19.72 -15.02 -11.57
N ARG A 101 20.18 -15.37 -10.36
CA ARG A 101 20.88 -16.63 -10.11
C ARG A 101 19.95 -17.84 -10.31
N ILE A 102 18.74 -17.78 -9.77
CA ILE A 102 17.72 -18.84 -9.92
C ILE A 102 17.43 -19.11 -11.40
N VAL A 103 17.27 -18.05 -12.19
CA VAL A 103 17.01 -18.15 -13.64
C VAL A 103 18.21 -18.71 -14.39
N LYS A 104 19.41 -18.21 -14.10
CA LYS A 104 20.65 -18.71 -14.74
C LYS A 104 20.85 -20.21 -14.51
N ASP A 105 20.43 -20.71 -13.35
CA ASP A 105 20.53 -22.12 -13.00
C ASP A 105 19.28 -22.93 -13.46
N GLY A 106 18.36 -22.32 -14.21
CA GLY A 106 17.17 -22.96 -14.77
C GLY A 106 16.15 -23.45 -13.73
N LYS A 107 16.16 -22.87 -12.53
CA LYS A 107 15.30 -23.30 -11.42
C LYS A 107 13.94 -22.61 -11.47
N ALA A 108 12.94 -23.24 -10.85
CA ALA A 108 11.62 -22.65 -10.70
C ALA A 108 11.69 -21.35 -9.86
N HIS A 109 10.92 -20.34 -10.26
CA HIS A 109 10.82 -19.07 -9.54
C HIS A 109 10.36 -19.24 -8.08
N THR A 110 9.66 -20.33 -7.79
CA THR A 110 9.22 -20.74 -6.45
C THR A 110 10.35 -21.04 -5.48
N VAL A 111 11.52 -21.46 -5.97
CA VAL A 111 12.67 -21.81 -5.13
C VAL A 111 13.14 -20.63 -4.27
N GLY A 112 12.99 -19.41 -4.79
CA GLY A 112 13.34 -18.20 -4.08
C GLY A 112 12.53 -18.01 -2.79
N GLU A 113 11.22 -18.13 -2.90
CA GLU A 113 10.27 -17.94 -1.79
C GLU A 113 10.23 -19.15 -0.85
N THR A 114 10.26 -20.38 -1.39
CA THR A 114 10.03 -21.59 -0.60
C THR A 114 11.26 -22.15 0.09
N LEU A 115 12.46 -21.93 -0.46
CA LEU A 115 13.68 -22.57 0.03
C LEU A 115 14.80 -21.57 0.32
N LEU A 116 15.11 -20.69 -0.63
CA LEU A 116 16.26 -19.79 -0.50
C LEU A 116 16.07 -18.77 0.63
N LEU A 117 14.94 -18.05 0.63
CA LEU A 117 14.71 -16.99 1.62
C LEU A 117 14.59 -17.55 3.06
N PRO A 118 13.86 -18.66 3.32
CA PRO A 118 13.86 -19.30 4.64
C PRO A 118 15.25 -19.73 5.09
N ALA A 119 16.00 -20.43 4.24
CA ALA A 119 17.33 -20.94 4.60
C ALA A 119 18.31 -19.81 4.94
N VAL A 120 18.37 -18.75 4.12
CA VAL A 120 19.25 -17.60 4.39
C VAL A 120 18.82 -16.89 5.68
N LYS A 121 17.53 -16.78 5.95
CA LYS A 121 17.02 -16.16 7.18
C LYS A 121 17.42 -16.95 8.43
N GLU A 122 17.33 -18.28 8.39
CA GLU A 122 17.77 -19.15 9.49
C GLU A 122 19.29 -19.07 9.71
N MET A 123 20.08 -19.14 8.64
CA MET A 123 21.54 -18.99 8.74
C MET A 123 21.94 -17.65 9.37
N VAL A 124 21.32 -16.55 8.91
CA VAL A 124 21.60 -15.20 9.43
C VAL A 124 21.10 -15.06 10.87
N LEU A 125 19.98 -15.68 11.23
CA LEU A 125 19.48 -15.70 12.60
C LEU A 125 20.49 -16.37 13.54
N THR A 126 21.03 -17.53 13.15
CA THR A 126 22.00 -18.28 13.95
C THR A 126 23.35 -17.55 14.06
N VAL A 127 23.84 -16.94 12.96
CA VAL A 127 25.19 -16.37 12.91
C VAL A 127 25.25 -14.91 13.36
N LEU A 128 24.27 -14.09 12.94
CA LEU A 128 24.28 -12.64 13.10
C LEU A 128 23.17 -12.12 14.02
N GLY A 129 22.27 -13.02 14.46
CA GLY A 129 21.19 -12.71 15.40
C GLY A 129 19.91 -12.17 14.76
N GLU A 130 18.90 -11.98 15.61
CA GLU A 130 17.53 -11.65 15.19
C GLU A 130 17.42 -10.36 14.37
N LYS A 131 18.20 -9.33 14.72
CA LYS A 131 18.12 -8.04 14.04
C LYS A 131 18.50 -8.16 12.57
N ALA A 132 19.58 -8.89 12.26
CA ALA A 132 20.01 -9.12 10.89
C ALA A 132 19.01 -10.01 10.13
N ALA A 133 18.48 -11.04 10.78
CA ALA A 133 17.50 -11.94 10.17
C ALA A 133 16.19 -11.23 9.81
N LYS A 134 15.75 -10.27 10.64
CA LYS A 134 14.58 -9.42 10.36
C LYS A 134 14.80 -8.55 9.11
N GLU A 135 16.01 -8.02 8.90
CA GLU A 135 16.33 -7.24 7.69
C GLU A 135 16.32 -8.11 6.42
N ILE A 136 16.88 -9.31 6.47
CA ILE A 136 16.83 -10.27 5.35
C ILE A 136 15.40 -10.66 5.01
N GLY A 137 14.53 -10.84 6.01
CA GLY A 137 13.12 -11.13 5.80
C GLY A 137 12.33 -10.05 5.06
N LYS A 138 12.88 -8.83 4.91
CA LYS A 138 12.26 -7.75 4.12
C LYS A 138 12.57 -7.85 2.62
N ILE A 139 13.47 -8.74 2.20
CA ILE A 139 13.83 -8.89 0.79
C ILE A 139 12.59 -9.40 0.01
N PRO A 140 12.12 -8.66 -1.02
CA PRO A 140 10.93 -9.03 -1.76
C PRO A 140 11.24 -10.15 -2.76
N LEU A 141 11.13 -11.40 -2.33
CA LEU A 141 11.46 -12.59 -3.14
C LEU A 141 10.23 -13.47 -3.44
N SER A 142 9.03 -12.87 -3.42
CA SER A 142 7.79 -13.58 -3.73
C SER A 142 7.65 -13.90 -5.22
N ASN A 143 6.97 -15.00 -5.52
CA ASN A 143 6.70 -15.52 -6.86
C ASN A 143 6.22 -14.47 -7.86
N ASP A 144 5.27 -13.61 -7.47
CA ASP A 144 4.74 -12.56 -8.34
C ASP A 144 5.78 -11.48 -8.67
N THR A 145 6.73 -11.26 -7.76
CA THR A 145 7.81 -10.28 -7.94
C THR A 145 8.94 -10.84 -8.80
N VAL A 146 9.29 -12.11 -8.61
CA VAL A 146 10.29 -12.81 -9.44
C VAL A 146 9.80 -12.90 -10.89
N LYS A 147 8.54 -13.29 -11.11
CA LYS A 147 7.95 -13.39 -12.45
C LYS A 147 7.98 -12.06 -13.21
N ARG A 148 7.64 -10.94 -12.57
CA ARG A 148 7.63 -9.61 -13.22
C ARG A 148 9.03 -9.13 -13.63
N ARG A 149 10.08 -9.52 -12.91
CA ARG A 149 11.47 -9.08 -13.18
C ARG A 149 12.20 -9.89 -14.24
N ILE A 150 11.59 -10.97 -14.72
CA ILE A 150 12.15 -11.85 -15.76
C ILE A 150 11.62 -11.47 -17.15
N VAL A 151 10.52 -10.71 -17.21
CA VAL A 151 9.85 -10.34 -18.48
C VAL A 151 10.34 -8.97 -19.01
N ASP A 152 11.11 -8.22 -18.22
CA ASP A 152 11.90 -7.05 -18.68
C ASP A 152 13.29 -7.51 -19.15
#